data_AF-A0A388SN24-F1
#
_entry.id   AF-A0A388SN24-F1
#
_cell.length_a   1.000
_cell.length_b   1.000
_cell.length_c   1.000
_cell.angle_alpha   90.00
_cell.angle_beta   90.00
_cell.angle_gamma   90.00
#
_symmetry.space_group_name_H-M   'P 1'
#
loop_
_entity.id
_entity.type
_entity.pdbx_description
1 polymer ?
#
loop_
_entity_poly.entity_id
_entity_poly.type
_entity_poly.pdbx_seq_one_letter_code
_entity_poly.pdbx_strand_id
1 'polypeptide(L)' 'MDVDPIGRIYSHAAALRTIAARLPEEHGGLALILALLGEDLQHCGEALDDTPCAAASAPARGGTGAGQGDGPPWACGRPS' A
#
# COMPACT_ATOMS: atom_id res chain seq x y z
N MET A 1 15.40 8.00 8.46
CA MET A 1 13.93 8.16 8.44
C MET A 1 13.38 6.79 8.11
N ASP A 2 12.56 6.22 8.98
CA ASP A 2 11.57 5.26 8.49
C ASP A 2 10.65 5.99 7.52
N VAL A 3 10.23 5.29 6.46
CA VAL A 3 9.37 5.86 5.43
C VAL A 3 8.14 4.99 5.34
N ASP A 4 7.03 5.58 5.77
CA ASP A 4 5.69 4.98 5.76
C ASP A 4 5.44 4.16 4.47
N PRO A 5 5.27 2.83 4.57
CA PRO A 5 5.08 1.98 3.41
C PRO A 5 3.70 2.16 2.76
N ILE A 6 2.67 2.59 3.51
CA ILE A 6 1.32 2.83 3.01
C ILE A 6 1.21 4.24 2.40
N GLY A 7 1.76 5.26 3.07
CA GLY A 7 1.98 6.58 2.47
C GLY A 7 2.79 6.53 1.17
N ARG A 8 3.75 5.60 1.06
CA ARG A 8 4.42 5.28 -0.22
C ARG A 8 3.46 4.69 -1.26
N ILE A 9 2.58 3.75 -0.91
CA ILE A 9 1.60 3.18 -1.85
C ILE A 9 0.71 4.29 -2.44
N TYR A 10 0.14 5.16 -1.61
CA TYR A 10 -0.65 6.31 -2.07
C TYR A 10 0.17 7.31 -2.91
N SER A 11 1.44 7.55 -2.55
CA SER A 11 2.34 8.40 -3.34
C SER A 11 2.62 7.83 -4.75
N HIS A 12 2.82 6.51 -4.86
CA HIS A 12 2.95 5.85 -6.16
C HIS A 12 1.64 5.88 -6.95
N ALA A 13 0.50 5.61 -6.31
CA ALA A 13 -0.83 5.71 -6.93
C ALA A 13 -1.08 7.10 -7.54
N ALA A 14 -0.80 8.17 -6.78
CA ALA A 14 -0.90 9.54 -7.25
C ALA A 14 0.10 9.85 -8.39
N ALA A 15 1.32 9.33 -8.33
CA ALA A 15 2.33 9.51 -9.37
C ALA A 15 1.93 8.85 -10.70
N LEU A 16 1.42 7.60 -10.67
CA LEU A 16 0.96 6.88 -11.86
C LEU A 16 -0.19 7.62 -12.56
N ARG A 17 -1.21 8.05 -11.80
CA ARG A 17 -2.33 8.87 -12.32
C ARG A 17 -1.84 10.21 -12.90
N THR A 18 -0.82 10.82 -12.28
CA THR A 18 -0.20 12.06 -12.76
C THR A 18 0.59 11.88 -14.06
N ILE A 19 1.24 10.72 -14.27
CA ILE A 19 1.93 10.40 -15.52
C ILE A 19 0.90 10.09 -16.61
N ALA A 20 -0.12 9.29 -16.30
CA ALA A 20 -1.22 8.97 -17.22
C ALA A 20 -1.88 10.23 -17.80
N ALA A 21 -2.24 11.19 -16.94
CA ALA A 21 -2.85 12.47 -17.34
C ALA A 21 -1.93 13.43 -18.12
N ARG A 22 -0.66 13.06 -18.34
CA ARG A 22 0.36 13.88 -19.04
C ARG A 22 0.98 13.19 -20.25
N LEU A 23 0.54 11.97 -20.58
CA LEU A 23 0.97 11.27 -21.80
C LEU A 23 0.25 11.82 -23.05
N PRO A 24 0.92 11.88 -24.22
CA PRO A 24 0.27 12.21 -25.48
C PRO A 24 -0.77 11.17 -25.90
N GLU A 25 -1.76 11.54 -26.71
CA GLU A 25 -2.89 10.68 -27.11
C GLU A 25 -2.45 9.40 -27.86
N GLU A 26 -1.38 9.49 -28.65
CA GLU A 26 -0.68 8.35 -29.29
C GLU A 26 -0.23 7.27 -28.29
N HIS A 27 -0.04 7.62 -27.01
CA HIS A 27 0.29 6.73 -25.90
C HIS A 27 -0.93 6.40 -25.02
N GLY A 28 -2.16 6.67 -25.48
CA GLY A 28 -3.39 6.54 -24.69
C GLY A 28 -3.63 5.16 -24.08
N GLY A 29 -3.17 4.08 -24.72
CA GLY A 29 -3.20 2.73 -24.13
C GLY A 29 -2.29 2.58 -22.89
N LEU A 30 -1.11 3.20 -22.89
CA LEU A 30 -0.23 3.26 -21.72
C LEU A 30 -0.80 4.19 -20.65
N ALA A 31 -1.41 5.31 -21.05
CA ALA A 31 -2.09 6.21 -20.11
C ALA A 31 -3.22 5.49 -19.36
N LEU A 32 -4.04 4.70 -20.06
CA LEU A 32 -5.08 3.87 -19.44
C LEU A 32 -4.50 2.85 -18.46
N ILE A 33 -3.44 2.12 -18.84
CA ILE A 33 -2.79 1.13 -17.96
C ILE A 33 -2.22 1.80 -16.69
N LEU A 34 -1.57 2.97 -16.83
CA LEU A 34 -1.04 3.72 -15.69
C LEU A 34 -2.12 4.32 -14.80
N ALA A 35 -3.27 4.72 -15.37
CA ALA A 35 -4.43 5.16 -14.59
C ALA A 35 -5.00 4.00 -13.76
N LEU A 36 -5.23 2.85 -14.38
CA LEU A 36 -5.75 1.63 -13.72
C LEU A 36 -4.82 1.13 -12.62
N LEU A 37 -3.50 1.01 -12.88
CA LEU A 37 -2.52 0.65 -11.84
C LEU A 37 -2.46 1.68 -10.70
N GLY A 38 -2.74 2.94 -11.00
CA GLY A 38 -2.89 3.99 -10.00
C GLY A 38 -4.21 3.92 -9.20
N GLU A 39 -5.21 3.19 -9.68
CA GLU A 39 -6.47 2.91 -8.99
C GLU A 39 -6.38 1.60 -8.18
N ASP A 40 -5.76 0.56 -8.74
CA ASP A 40 -5.42 -0.68 -8.03
C ASP A 40 -4.55 -0.40 -6.79
N LEU A 41 -3.49 0.41 -6.92
CA LEU A 41 -2.65 0.79 -5.76
C LEU A 41 -3.39 1.64 -4.73
N GLN A 42 -4.35 2.47 -5.15
CA GLN A 42 -5.21 3.24 -4.23
C GLN A 42 -6.06 2.29 -3.38
N HIS A 43 -6.72 1.33 -4.03
CA HIS A 43 -7.55 0.34 -3.36
C HIS A 43 -6.73 -0.60 -2.47
N CYS A 44 -5.50 -0.97 -2.87
CA CYS A 44 -4.56 -1.70 -2.03
C CYS A 44 -4.14 -0.91 -0.78
N GLY A 45 -3.98 0.42 -0.88
CA GLY A 45 -3.73 1.28 0.27
C GLY A 45 -4.90 1.27 1.25
N GLU A 46 -6.11 1.47 0.73
CA GLU A 46 -7.36 1.50 1.51
C GLU A 46 -7.62 0.16 2.21
N ALA A 47 -7.47 -0.96 1.50
CA ALA A 47 -7.61 -2.30 2.08
C ALA A 47 -6.54 -2.62 3.15
N LEU A 48 -5.36 -2.00 3.09
CA LEU A 48 -4.34 -2.11 4.14
C LEU A 48 -4.70 -1.26 5.36
N ASP A 49 -5.08 0.01 5.18
CA ASP A 49 -5.56 0.89 6.26
C ASP A 49 -6.77 0.29 7.00
N ASP A 50 -7.71 -0.34 6.29
CA ASP A 50 -8.88 -1.03 6.86
C ASP A 50 -8.55 -2.39 7.50
N THR A 51 -7.35 -2.96 7.31
CA THR A 51 -7.00 -4.29 7.84
C THR A 51 -6.78 -4.21 9.36
N PRO A 52 -7.63 -4.86 10.20
CA PRO A 52 -7.51 -4.77 11.64
C PRO A 52 -6.30 -5.55 12.15
N CYS A 53 -5.59 -4.96 13.12
CA CYS A 53 -4.31 -5.42 13.66
C CYS A 53 -4.16 -6.95 13.83
N ALA A 54 -5.17 -7.60 14.39
CA ALA A 54 -5.14 -9.04 14.71
C ALA A 54 -5.06 -9.95 13.47
N ALA A 55 -5.51 -9.48 12.28
CA ALA A 55 -5.42 -10.23 11.03
C ALA A 55 -3.99 -10.23 10.46
N ALA A 56 -3.29 -9.09 10.55
CA ALA A 56 -1.90 -8.96 10.09
C ALA A 56 -0.91 -9.81 10.92
N SER A 57 -1.25 -10.12 12.17
CA SER A 57 -0.44 -10.94 13.08
C SER A 57 -0.73 -12.45 13.04
N ALA A 58 -1.54 -12.94 12.10
CA ALA A 58 -1.87 -14.38 12.01
C ALA A 58 -0.61 -15.20 11.66
N PRO A 59 -0.13 -16.10 12.53
CA PRO A 59 1.15 -16.77 12.31
C PRO A 59 1.09 -17.74 11.14
N ALA A 60 2.08 -17.65 10.24
CA ALA A 60 2.35 -18.70 9.27
C ALA A 60 2.49 -20.05 10.00
N ARG A 61 1.81 -21.09 9.49
CA ARG A 61 1.40 -22.25 10.28
C ARG A 61 2.55 -23.22 10.62
N GLY A 62 3.42 -22.85 11.56
CA GLY A 62 4.43 -23.73 12.15
C GLY A 62 5.49 -22.98 12.96
N GLY A 63 5.61 -23.29 14.25
CA GLY A 63 6.69 -22.80 15.12
C GLY A 63 6.23 -22.48 16.55
N THR A 64 6.61 -23.30 17.52
CA THR A 64 6.43 -23.01 18.95
C THR A 64 7.64 -22.25 19.48
N GLY A 65 7.47 -20.97 19.82
CA GLY A 65 8.50 -20.15 20.47
C GLY A 65 7.89 -18.90 21.09
N ALA A 66 8.29 -18.58 22.33
CA ALA A 66 7.79 -17.41 23.05
C ALA A 66 8.75 -16.23 22.92
N GLY A 67 8.22 -15.05 22.59
CA GLY A 67 8.94 -13.78 22.50
C GLY A 67 7.95 -12.68 22.11
N GLN A 68 8.09 -11.48 22.69
CA GLN A 68 7.16 -10.37 22.48
C GLN A 68 7.94 -9.07 22.18
N GLY A 69 7.47 -8.35 21.17
CA GLY A 69 8.04 -7.09 20.67
C GLY A 69 8.99 -7.27 19.46
N ASP A 70 9.03 -6.36 18.48
CA ASP A 70 8.18 -5.19 18.23
C ASP A 70 8.10 -4.81 16.74
N GLY A 71 6.88 -4.74 16.20
CA GLY A 71 6.53 -4.13 14.92
C GLY A 71 6.99 -4.82 13.62
N PRO A 72 6.56 -4.31 12.44
CA PRO A 72 5.44 -3.42 12.20
C PRO A 72 4.27 -4.16 11.49
N PRO A 73 3.10 -4.34 12.13
CA PRO A 73 1.85 -4.68 11.44
C PRO A 73 1.27 -3.46 10.68
N TRP A 74 2.14 -2.77 9.93
CA TRP A 74 2.01 -1.50 9.20
C TRP A 74 2.01 -0.10 9.87
N ALA A 75 1.76 0.22 11.15
CA ALA A 75 1.63 -0.55 12.38
C ALA A 75 0.55 0.00 13.32
N CYS A 76 0.05 -0.86 14.21
CA CYS A 76 -1.08 -0.59 15.09
C CYS A 76 -0.76 0.41 16.22
N GLY A 77 -1.00 1.69 15.95
CA GLY A 77 -0.81 2.76 16.92
C GLY A 77 -0.54 4.10 16.25
N ARG A 78 -1.59 4.72 15.70
CA ARG A 78 -1.59 6.13 15.27
C ARG A 78 -2.30 7.01 16.31
N PRO A 79 -1.62 7.45 17.39
CA PRO A 79 -1.87 8.79 17.92
C PRO A 79 -1.41 9.83 16.87
N SER A 80 -1.79 11.09 17.08
CA SER A 80 -1.62 12.23 16.15
C SER A 80 -0.20 12.47 15.66
#